data_AF-A0A496ZLM5-F1
#
_entry.id   AF-A0A496ZLM5-F1
#
_cell.length_a   1.000
_cell.length_b   1.000
_cell.length_c   1.000
_cell.angle_alpha   90.00
_cell.angle_beta   90.00
_cell.angle_gamma   90.00
#
_symmetry.space_group_name_H-M   'P 1'
#
loop_
_entity.id
_entity.type
_entity.pdbx_description
1 polymer ?
#
loop_
_entity_poly.entity_id
_entity_poly.type
_entity_poly.pdbx_seq_one_letter_code
_entity_poly.pdbx_strand_id
1 'polypeptide(L)'
;MKYFDENSTLLEIVEKYPETIPVFTSNGFSQMDSEEQRAKFAKSISLKMALMLKQLDLRIFSNLLIEAIEQEDTNIDATLAATTKIDDAEALNIVGLLPCPVRIPLLEQFNNFVKKYSASHDVIINHELKAASMGLDWVENNIKGVTDSKDLPDLFISAGFDMFFDEEMIGKFKRQDVFADTTKLEKFNTLFDDIHLKDPKGHYGVIGVVPAVFLINKKELDGREVPKSWKDILKPEFEKRVSLPVGDFDLFNGILLNIHKHYGDEGVK
;
A
#
# COMPACT_ATOMS: atom_id res chain seq x y z
N MET A 1 -8.01 8.79 -24.05
CA MET A 1 -8.01 8.77 -22.56
C MET A 1 -9.01 9.82 -22.09
N LYS A 2 -9.65 9.66 -20.92
CA LYS A 2 -10.84 10.44 -20.51
C LYS A 2 -10.53 11.84 -19.96
N TYR A 3 -9.41 12.00 -19.25
CA TYR A 3 -9.08 13.20 -18.46
C TYR A 3 -7.90 14.03 -19.00
N PHE A 4 -7.01 13.38 -19.76
CA PHE A 4 -5.79 13.93 -20.36
C PHE A 4 -5.49 13.17 -21.66
N ASP A 5 -4.46 13.58 -22.40
CA ASP A 5 -4.00 12.92 -23.62
C ASP A 5 -2.50 12.56 -23.54
N GLU A 6 -2.01 11.77 -24.51
CA GLU A 6 -0.64 11.27 -24.49
C GLU A 6 0.43 12.37 -24.67
N ASN A 7 0.04 13.51 -25.23
CA ASN A 7 0.88 14.69 -25.45
C ASN A 7 0.74 15.73 -24.35
N SER A 8 -0.25 15.59 -23.44
CA SER A 8 -0.33 16.42 -22.24
C SER A 8 1.00 16.36 -21.49
N THR A 9 1.47 17.53 -21.06
CA THR A 9 2.65 17.62 -20.21
C THR A 9 2.34 16.99 -18.86
N LEU A 10 3.36 16.45 -18.19
CA LEU A 10 3.16 15.95 -16.84
C LEU A 10 2.69 17.06 -15.90
N LEU A 11 3.10 18.32 -16.14
CA LEU A 11 2.68 19.46 -15.35
C LEU A 11 1.17 19.70 -15.46
N GLU A 12 0.62 19.72 -16.68
CA GLU A 12 -0.82 19.87 -16.91
C GLU A 12 -1.64 18.79 -16.21
N ILE A 13 -1.12 17.54 -16.16
CA ILE A 13 -1.79 16.44 -15.47
C ILE A 13 -1.77 16.66 -13.97
N VAL A 14 -0.61 16.89 -13.35
CA VAL A 14 -0.50 16.98 -11.88
C VAL A 14 -1.03 18.29 -11.29
N GLU A 15 -1.09 19.38 -12.05
CA GLU A 15 -1.75 20.62 -11.61
C GLU A 15 -3.27 20.48 -11.62
N LYS A 16 -3.81 19.75 -12.60
CA LYS A 16 -5.25 19.51 -12.72
C LYS A 16 -5.73 18.37 -11.82
N TYR A 17 -4.87 17.38 -11.59
CA TYR A 17 -5.13 16.15 -10.85
C TYR A 17 -3.96 15.83 -9.90
N PRO A 18 -3.83 16.56 -8.77
CA PRO A 18 -2.73 16.38 -7.81
C PRO A 18 -2.62 14.95 -7.25
N GLU A 19 -3.73 14.22 -7.14
CA GLU A 19 -3.83 12.82 -6.74
C GLU A 19 -3.03 11.86 -7.63
N THR A 20 -2.61 12.30 -8.81
CA THR A 20 -1.74 11.52 -9.70
C THR A 20 -0.27 11.56 -9.31
N ILE A 21 0.16 12.50 -8.45
CA ILE A 21 1.57 12.67 -8.04
C ILE A 21 2.12 11.38 -7.40
N PRO A 22 1.43 10.74 -6.42
CA PRO A 22 1.88 9.47 -5.83
C PRO A 22 2.03 8.33 -6.85
N VAL A 23 1.18 8.31 -7.89
CA VAL A 23 1.27 7.30 -8.96
C VAL A 23 2.57 7.49 -9.75
N PHE A 24 2.94 8.73 -10.06
CA PHE A 24 4.21 9.01 -10.73
C PHE A 24 5.42 8.69 -9.85
N THR A 25 5.43 9.11 -8.57
CA THR A 25 6.57 8.87 -7.68
C THR A 25 6.81 7.37 -7.47
N SER A 26 5.74 6.61 -7.20
CA SER A 26 5.79 5.16 -6.98
C SER A 26 6.24 4.38 -8.23
N ASN A 27 6.08 4.96 -9.42
CA ASN A 27 6.50 4.34 -10.67
C ASN A 27 7.80 4.93 -11.25
N GLY A 28 8.66 5.44 -10.36
CA GLY A 28 10.04 5.78 -10.70
C GLY A 28 10.27 7.20 -11.21
N PHE A 29 9.30 8.10 -11.02
CA PHE A 29 9.48 9.55 -11.25
C PHE A 29 9.70 10.27 -9.92
N SER A 30 10.77 9.96 -9.19
CA SER A 30 11.07 10.52 -7.86
C SER A 30 11.12 12.05 -7.83
N GLN A 31 11.52 12.69 -8.93
CA GLN A 31 11.51 14.14 -9.10
C GLN A 31 10.11 14.79 -9.02
N MET A 32 9.04 13.98 -9.02
CA MET A 32 7.66 14.46 -8.86
C MET A 32 7.30 14.70 -7.38
N ASP A 33 8.13 14.25 -6.44
CA ASP A 33 7.90 14.39 -4.99
C ASP A 33 8.10 15.84 -4.52
N SER A 34 9.22 16.45 -4.91
CA SER A 34 9.52 17.86 -4.63
C SER A 34 8.80 18.81 -5.59
N GLU A 35 8.10 19.81 -5.06
CA GLU A 35 7.41 20.83 -5.86
C GLU A 35 8.34 21.58 -6.83
N GLU A 36 9.54 21.93 -6.38
CA GLU A 36 10.52 22.64 -7.21
C GLU A 36 11.03 21.78 -8.37
N GLN A 37 11.31 20.50 -8.10
CA GLN A 37 11.78 19.55 -9.12
C GLN A 37 10.65 19.17 -10.08
N ARG A 38 9.44 18.95 -9.55
CA ARG A 38 8.23 18.66 -10.31
C ARG A 38 7.94 19.77 -11.30
N ALA A 39 7.94 21.04 -10.88
CA ALA A 39 7.68 22.17 -11.77
C ALA A 39 8.71 22.28 -12.92
N LYS A 40 9.98 21.95 -12.66
CA LYS A 40 11.05 21.99 -13.68
C LYS A 40 10.96 20.82 -14.66
N PHE A 41 10.79 19.61 -14.15
CA PHE A 41 10.75 18.39 -14.95
C PHE A 41 9.42 18.27 -15.72
N ALA A 42 8.30 18.39 -15.01
CA ALA A 42 6.97 18.05 -15.52
C ALA A 42 6.50 18.96 -16.67
N LYS A 43 6.98 20.21 -16.73
CA LYS A 43 6.70 21.14 -17.84
C LYS A 43 7.43 20.81 -19.13
N SER A 44 8.52 20.04 -19.03
CA SER A 44 9.46 19.84 -20.15
C SER A 44 9.22 18.54 -20.91
N ILE A 45 8.27 17.72 -20.45
CA ILE A 45 8.05 16.36 -20.96
C ILE A 45 6.57 16.02 -21.01
N SER A 46 6.13 15.37 -22.09
CA SER A 46 4.79 14.81 -22.22
C SER A 46 4.67 13.46 -21.52
N LEU A 47 3.44 13.04 -21.21
CA LEU A 47 3.15 11.72 -20.65
C LEU A 47 3.79 10.60 -21.48
N LYS A 48 3.57 10.59 -22.80
CA LYS A 48 4.13 9.58 -23.70
C LYS A 48 5.66 9.51 -23.64
N MET A 49 6.32 10.66 -23.64
CA MET A 49 7.79 10.73 -23.62
C MET A 49 8.33 10.25 -22.27
N ALA A 50 7.69 10.67 -21.17
CA ALA A 50 8.07 10.26 -19.82
C ALA A 50 7.98 8.73 -19.64
N LEU A 51 6.88 8.12 -20.09
CA LEU A 51 6.68 6.68 -19.98
C LEU A 51 7.62 5.90 -20.89
N MET A 52 7.91 6.41 -22.09
CA MET A 52 8.90 5.81 -22.99
C MET A 52 10.29 5.75 -22.35
N LEU A 53 10.73 6.83 -21.69
CA LEU A 53 12.03 6.88 -20.99
C LEU A 53 12.13 5.84 -19.86
N LYS A 54 11.00 5.54 -19.20
CA LYS A 54 10.91 4.55 -18.11
C LYS A 54 10.50 3.15 -18.58
N GLN A 55 10.31 2.95 -19.90
CA GLN A 55 9.83 1.70 -20.49
C GLN A 55 8.49 1.23 -19.91
N LEU A 56 7.62 2.18 -19.57
CA LEU A 56 6.27 1.92 -19.06
C LEU A 56 5.26 1.90 -20.20
N ASP A 57 4.29 0.98 -20.13
CA ASP A 57 3.22 0.90 -21.12
C ASP A 57 2.24 2.06 -20.93
N LEU A 58 2.05 2.85 -22.00
CA LEU A 58 1.20 4.04 -22.01
C LEU A 58 -0.24 3.71 -21.61
N ARG A 59 -0.78 2.58 -22.06
CA ARG A 59 -2.18 2.25 -21.80
C ARG A 59 -2.38 1.82 -20.35
N ILE A 60 -1.51 0.95 -19.84
CA ILE A 60 -1.57 0.48 -18.45
C ILE A 60 -1.37 1.66 -17.50
N PHE A 61 -0.34 2.49 -17.75
CA PHE A 61 -0.04 3.61 -16.87
C PHE A 61 -1.15 4.66 -16.90
N SER A 62 -1.69 4.98 -18.07
CA SER A 62 -2.83 5.90 -18.16
C SER A 62 -4.07 5.37 -17.44
N ASN A 63 -4.28 4.05 -17.38
CA ASN A 63 -5.35 3.49 -16.57
C ASN A 63 -5.10 3.69 -15.07
N LEU A 64 -3.88 3.53 -14.57
CA LEU A 64 -3.55 3.81 -13.16
C LEU A 64 -3.79 5.28 -12.81
N LEU A 65 -3.42 6.21 -13.70
CA LEU A 65 -3.70 7.63 -13.51
C LEU A 65 -5.21 7.92 -13.53
N ILE A 66 -5.95 7.31 -14.45
CA ILE A 66 -7.41 7.44 -14.52
C ILE A 66 -8.05 6.85 -13.26
N GLU A 67 -7.57 5.71 -12.76
CA GLU A 67 -8.04 5.12 -11.50
C GLU A 67 -7.79 6.06 -10.32
N ALA A 68 -6.62 6.69 -10.21
CA ALA A 68 -6.35 7.68 -9.17
C ALA A 68 -7.29 8.89 -9.26
N ILE A 69 -7.51 9.42 -10.47
CA ILE A 69 -8.44 10.53 -10.72
C ILE A 69 -9.87 10.12 -10.38
N GLU A 70 -10.32 8.97 -10.84
CA GLU A 70 -11.68 8.48 -10.61
C GLU A 70 -11.93 8.09 -9.14
N GLN A 71 -10.90 7.67 -8.41
CA GLN A 71 -10.95 7.46 -6.97
C GLN A 71 -11.17 8.77 -6.21
N GLU A 72 -10.53 9.86 -6.64
CA GLU A 72 -10.76 11.20 -6.07
C GLU A 72 -12.12 11.80 -6.50
N ASP A 73 -12.49 11.66 -7.79
CA ASP A 73 -13.74 12.15 -8.37
C ASP A 73 -14.98 11.37 -7.89
N THR A 74 -14.81 10.13 -7.40
CA THR A 74 -15.82 9.52 -6.56
C THR A 74 -15.86 10.26 -5.23
N ASN A 75 -16.71 11.31 -5.17
CA ASN A 75 -17.21 11.98 -3.95
C ASN A 75 -17.67 11.00 -2.84
N ILE A 76 -17.75 9.71 -3.13
CA ILE A 76 -18.02 8.62 -2.21
C ILE A 76 -16.76 8.28 -1.39
N ASP A 77 -15.56 8.19 -1.98
CA ASP A 77 -14.33 7.78 -1.28
C ASP A 77 -13.84 8.85 -0.28
N ALA A 78 -13.79 10.13 -0.66
CA ALA A 78 -13.45 11.22 0.28
C ALA A 78 -14.44 11.34 1.45
N THR A 79 -15.73 11.03 1.23
CA THR A 79 -16.77 11.07 2.27
C THR A 79 -16.79 9.79 3.12
N LEU A 80 -16.27 8.66 2.60
CA LEU A 80 -16.12 7.40 3.32
C LEU A 80 -14.79 7.32 4.10
N ALA A 81 -13.72 7.93 3.59
CA ALA A 81 -12.36 7.83 4.13
C ALA A 81 -12.09 8.81 5.28
N ALA A 82 -12.82 9.92 5.34
CA ALA A 82 -12.68 10.94 6.36
C ALA A 82 -13.95 11.09 7.21
N THR A 83 -13.87 10.77 8.49
CA THR A 83 -14.78 11.34 9.49
C THR A 83 -14.28 12.72 9.91
N THR A 84 -15.19 13.67 10.13
CA THR A 84 -14.86 14.90 10.85
C THR A 84 -14.25 14.52 12.19
N LYS A 85 -12.96 14.81 12.43
CA LYS A 85 -12.34 14.59 13.73
C LYS A 85 -13.14 15.35 14.77
N ILE A 86 -13.77 14.61 15.69
CA ILE A 86 -14.41 15.18 16.86
C ILE A 86 -13.36 15.16 17.96
N ASP A 87 -13.06 16.34 18.49
CA ASP A 87 -12.08 16.54 19.56
C ASP A 87 -12.75 16.20 20.90
N ASP A 88 -12.81 14.90 21.18
CA ASP A 88 -13.33 14.32 22.41
C ASP A 88 -12.27 13.36 22.98
N ALA A 89 -11.96 13.50 24.27
CA ALA A 89 -10.93 12.71 24.95
C ALA A 89 -11.31 11.22 25.09
N GLU A 90 -12.60 10.87 24.94
CA GLU A 90 -13.07 9.49 24.95
C GLU A 90 -13.28 8.91 23.54
N ALA A 91 -13.02 9.69 22.48
CA ALA A 91 -13.11 9.20 21.12
C ALA A 91 -11.97 8.22 20.78
N LEU A 92 -12.33 7.12 20.13
CA LEU A 92 -11.36 6.16 19.59
C LEU A 92 -10.81 6.66 18.27
N ASN A 93 -9.50 6.61 18.10
CA ASN A 93 -8.81 7.09 16.90
C ASN A 93 -8.21 5.91 16.13
N ILE A 94 -8.60 5.78 14.86
CA ILE A 94 -8.20 4.69 13.99
C ILE A 94 -7.46 5.26 12.79
N VAL A 95 -6.24 4.77 12.55
CA VAL A 95 -5.36 5.23 11.47
C VAL A 95 -4.91 4.02 10.68
N GLY A 96 -4.97 4.08 9.36
CA GLY A 96 -4.41 2.96 8.61
C GLY A 96 -4.43 3.00 7.10
N LEU A 97 -3.73 2.01 6.55
CA LEU A 97 -3.64 1.72 5.13
C LEU A 97 -4.46 0.49 4.80
N LEU A 98 -5.27 0.59 3.75
CA LEU A 98 -6.12 -0.47 3.23
C LEU A 98 -5.57 -0.99 1.90
N PRO A 99 -5.59 -2.32 1.66
CA PRO A 99 -5.19 -2.87 0.38
C PRO A 99 -6.13 -2.39 -0.73
N CYS A 100 -5.58 -1.81 -1.80
CA CYS A 100 -6.34 -1.20 -2.89
C CYS A 100 -7.47 -2.10 -3.47
N PRO A 101 -7.28 -3.42 -3.68
CA PRO A 101 -8.32 -4.28 -4.25
C PRO A 101 -9.57 -4.44 -3.39
N VAL A 102 -9.47 -4.23 -2.07
CA VAL A 102 -10.57 -4.42 -1.11
C VAL A 102 -10.89 -3.15 -0.32
N ARG A 103 -10.24 -2.02 -0.63
CA ARG A 103 -10.41 -0.74 0.09
C ARG A 103 -11.86 -0.30 0.14
N ILE A 104 -12.51 -0.17 -1.02
CA ILE A 104 -13.91 0.29 -1.12
C ILE A 104 -14.86 -0.59 -0.30
N PRO A 105 -14.94 -1.93 -0.51
CA PRO A 105 -15.85 -2.75 0.27
C PRO A 105 -15.50 -2.75 1.77
N LEU A 106 -14.22 -2.63 2.16
CA LEU A 106 -13.84 -2.50 3.56
C LEU A 106 -14.34 -1.17 4.16
N LEU A 107 -14.13 -0.05 3.48
CA LEU A 107 -14.59 1.27 3.93
C LEU A 107 -16.12 1.31 4.07
N GLU A 108 -16.86 0.77 3.11
CA GLU A 108 -18.33 0.70 3.20
C GLU A 108 -18.80 -0.10 4.41
N GLN A 109 -18.23 -1.29 4.65
CA GLN A 109 -18.59 -2.11 5.80
C GLN A 109 -18.16 -1.46 7.11
N PHE A 110 -16.98 -0.86 7.15
CA PHE A 110 -16.43 -0.17 8.30
C PHE A 110 -17.28 1.04 8.70
N ASN A 111 -17.65 1.90 7.74
CA ASN A 111 -18.51 3.06 8.01
C ASN A 111 -19.91 2.65 8.48
N ASN A 112 -20.47 1.59 7.90
CA ASN A 112 -21.73 1.02 8.37
C ASN A 112 -21.61 0.47 9.80
N PHE A 113 -20.47 -0.14 10.15
CA PHE A 113 -20.18 -0.58 11.50
C PHE A 113 -20.08 0.62 12.46
N VAL A 114 -19.25 1.61 12.16
CA VAL A 114 -19.06 2.82 12.99
C VAL A 114 -20.39 3.50 13.28
N LYS A 115 -21.21 3.75 12.24
CA LYS A 115 -22.53 4.37 12.40
C LYS A 115 -23.44 3.61 13.36
N LYS A 116 -23.47 2.27 13.27
CA LYS A 116 -24.31 1.43 14.14
C LYS A 116 -23.74 1.36 15.55
N TYR A 117 -22.43 1.24 15.67
CA TYR A 117 -21.73 1.10 16.94
C TYR A 117 -21.88 2.38 17.77
N SER A 118 -21.57 3.55 17.19
CA SER A 118 -21.73 4.84 17.85
C SER A 118 -23.16 5.11 18.29
N ALA A 119 -24.16 4.76 17.47
CA ALA A 119 -25.56 4.94 17.83
C ALA A 119 -26.06 4.03 18.97
N SER A 120 -25.39 2.90 19.22
CA SER A 120 -25.82 1.90 20.22
C SER A 120 -24.99 1.91 21.49
N HIS A 121 -23.76 2.43 21.44
CA HIS A 121 -22.81 2.37 22.55
C HIS A 121 -22.36 3.75 23.05
N ASP A 122 -22.82 4.84 22.41
CA ASP A 122 -22.42 6.22 22.74
C ASP A 122 -20.89 6.42 22.68
N VAL A 123 -20.23 5.75 21.72
CA VAL A 123 -18.79 5.83 21.48
C VAL A 123 -18.52 6.57 20.17
N ILE A 124 -17.67 7.57 20.22
CA ILE A 124 -17.19 8.29 19.04
C ILE A 124 -15.99 7.53 18.46
N ILE A 125 -16.01 7.31 17.15
CA ILE A 125 -14.91 6.68 16.42
C ILE A 125 -14.47 7.65 15.32
N ASN A 126 -13.27 8.19 15.48
CA ASN A 126 -12.55 8.93 14.46
C ASN A 126 -11.71 7.95 13.63
N HIS A 127 -11.80 8.03 12.31
CA HIS A 127 -10.92 7.26 11.43
C HIS A 127 -10.32 8.07 10.29
N GLU A 128 -9.09 7.71 9.93
CA GLU A 128 -8.44 8.14 8.70
C GLU A 128 -7.82 6.91 8.02
N LEU A 129 -8.46 6.44 6.95
CA LEU A 129 -8.11 5.20 6.26
C LEU A 129 -7.78 5.50 4.79
N LYS A 130 -6.55 5.19 4.36
CA LYS A 130 -6.03 5.52 3.02
C LYS A 130 -5.64 4.29 2.23
N ALA A 131 -5.41 4.44 0.92
CA ALA A 131 -4.88 3.36 0.11
C ALA A 131 -3.40 3.09 0.45
N ALA A 132 -3.03 1.80 0.48
CA ALA A 132 -1.63 1.38 0.67
C ALA A 132 -0.66 1.97 -0.37
N SER A 133 -1.14 2.19 -1.61
CA SER A 133 -0.34 2.83 -2.67
C SER A 133 0.06 4.28 -2.39
N MET A 134 -0.51 4.93 -1.37
CA MET A 134 -0.08 6.26 -0.92
C MET A 134 1.19 6.23 -0.07
N GLY A 135 1.68 5.04 0.30
CA GLY A 135 2.89 4.86 1.10
C GLY A 135 2.71 5.15 2.59
N LEU A 136 3.79 4.99 3.35
CA LEU A 136 3.80 5.14 4.80
C LEU A 136 3.90 6.58 5.29
N ASP A 137 4.34 7.53 4.45
CA ASP A 137 4.59 8.93 4.83
C ASP A 137 3.46 9.55 5.65
N TRP A 138 2.22 9.18 5.33
CA TRP A 138 1.05 9.66 6.05
C TRP A 138 0.89 9.03 7.45
N VAL A 139 1.15 7.74 7.61
CA VAL A 139 1.13 7.08 8.92
C VAL A 139 2.29 7.60 9.77
N GLU A 140 3.46 7.82 9.17
CA GLU A 140 4.61 8.42 9.82
C GLU A 140 4.27 9.80 10.40
N ASN A 141 3.52 10.64 9.69
CA ASN A 141 3.10 11.95 10.21
C ASN A 141 2.24 11.88 11.47
N ASN A 142 1.56 10.76 11.72
CA ASN A 142 0.77 10.55 12.95
C ASN A 142 1.61 10.01 14.13
N ILE A 143 2.86 9.61 13.89
CA ILE A 143 3.74 9.00 14.90
C ILE A 143 4.99 9.86 15.12
N LYS A 144 5.40 10.64 14.11
CA LYS A 144 6.60 11.46 14.15
C LYS A 144 6.45 12.55 15.20
N GLY A 145 7.40 12.57 16.13
CA GLY A 145 7.39 13.49 17.27
C GLY A 145 6.54 13.02 18.45
N VAL A 146 5.76 11.94 18.31
CA VAL A 146 5.03 11.34 19.44
C VAL A 146 6.04 10.70 20.40
N THR A 147 5.95 11.03 21.68
CA THR A 147 6.85 10.52 22.73
C THR A 147 6.10 9.79 23.84
N ASP A 148 4.83 10.13 24.09
CA ASP A 148 3.95 9.39 24.98
C ASP A 148 3.01 8.49 24.16
N SER A 149 2.86 7.25 24.60
CA SER A 149 1.92 6.28 24.04
C SER A 149 0.47 6.77 24.01
N LYS A 150 0.08 7.71 24.88
CA LYS A 150 -1.29 8.27 24.94
C LYS A 150 -1.64 9.14 23.74
N ASP A 151 -0.64 9.66 23.05
CA ASP A 151 -0.87 10.49 21.86
C ASP A 151 -0.94 9.63 20.57
N LEU A 152 -0.83 8.30 20.70
CA LEU A 152 -1.02 7.38 19.59
C LEU A 152 -2.50 7.12 19.32
N PRO A 153 -2.88 6.89 18.04
CA PRO A 153 -4.13 6.24 17.68
C PRO A 153 -4.35 4.92 18.44
N ASP A 154 -5.60 4.66 18.81
CA ASP A 154 -6.02 3.44 19.51
C ASP A 154 -5.91 2.18 18.64
N LEU A 155 -6.06 2.33 17.32
CA LEU A 155 -5.92 1.23 16.38
C LEU A 155 -5.14 1.66 15.14
N PHE A 156 -4.11 0.88 14.82
CA PHE A 156 -3.42 0.95 13.55
C PHE A 156 -3.84 -0.20 12.64
N ILE A 157 -4.12 0.11 11.38
CA ILE A 157 -4.35 -0.86 10.32
C ILE A 157 -3.27 -0.67 9.27
N SER A 158 -2.60 -1.74 8.86
CA SER A 158 -1.59 -1.65 7.81
C SER A 158 -1.74 -2.80 6.83
N ALA A 159 -1.34 -2.55 5.59
CA ALA A 159 -1.13 -3.56 4.57
C ALA A 159 0.38 -3.65 4.34
N GLY A 160 0.92 -4.87 4.31
CA GLY A 160 2.36 -5.07 4.16
C GLY A 160 3.12 -5.01 5.48
N PHE A 161 4.44 -4.86 5.36
CA PHE A 161 5.40 -5.16 6.41
C PHE A 161 6.13 -3.92 6.93
N ASP A 162 6.19 -2.86 6.12
CA ASP A 162 7.13 -1.76 6.32
C ASP A 162 6.88 -1.01 7.64
N MET A 163 5.62 -0.78 8.01
CA MET A 163 5.26 -0.15 9.28
C MET A 163 5.70 -0.97 10.51
N PHE A 164 5.68 -2.30 10.40
CA PHE A 164 5.94 -3.20 11.52
C PHE A 164 7.42 -3.51 11.74
N PHE A 165 8.25 -3.33 10.69
CA PHE A 165 9.70 -3.48 10.74
C PHE A 165 10.45 -2.18 10.98
N ASP A 166 9.76 -1.03 10.99
CA ASP A 166 10.34 0.21 11.46
C ASP A 166 10.72 0.10 12.96
N GLU A 167 12.02 0.26 13.25
CA GLU A 167 12.55 0.15 14.61
C GLU A 167 12.56 1.50 15.35
N GLU A 168 12.41 2.63 14.65
CA GLU A 168 12.54 3.98 15.22
C GLU A 168 11.19 4.59 15.65
N MET A 169 10.15 4.49 14.85
CA MET A 169 8.82 5.07 15.09
C MET A 169 7.90 4.09 15.83
N ILE A 170 7.35 3.09 15.15
CA ILE A 170 6.46 2.08 15.78
C ILE A 170 7.27 1.13 16.66
N GLY A 171 8.49 0.77 16.22
CA GLY A 171 9.34 -0.17 16.93
C GLY A 171 9.67 0.22 18.36
N LYS A 172 9.80 1.53 18.67
CA LYS A 172 10.06 1.98 20.05
C LYS A 172 8.89 1.68 20.99
N PHE A 173 7.65 1.88 20.53
CA PHE A 173 6.45 1.62 21.31
C PHE A 173 6.16 0.11 21.40
N LYS A 174 6.45 -0.65 20.33
CA LYS A 174 6.46 -2.12 20.33
C LYS A 174 7.38 -2.68 21.44
N ARG A 175 8.60 -2.14 21.57
CA ARG A 175 9.56 -2.56 22.63
C ARG A 175 9.14 -2.17 24.04
N GLN A 176 8.18 -1.26 24.17
CA GLN A 176 7.59 -0.84 25.45
C GLN A 176 6.28 -1.60 25.76
N ASP A 177 5.93 -2.61 24.94
CA ASP A 177 4.69 -3.40 25.05
C ASP A 177 3.41 -2.54 25.02
N VAL A 178 3.44 -1.43 24.27
CA VAL A 178 2.29 -0.54 24.10
C VAL A 178 1.22 -1.17 23.20
N PHE A 179 1.62 -1.97 22.21
CA PHE A 179 0.71 -2.62 21.28
C PHE A 179 0.29 -4.01 21.76
N ALA A 180 -0.97 -4.36 21.52
CA ALA A 180 -1.53 -5.66 21.84
C ALA A 180 -2.52 -6.13 20.75
N ASP A 181 -2.47 -7.42 20.42
CA ASP A 181 -3.48 -8.10 19.63
C ASP A 181 -4.78 -8.21 20.43
N THR A 182 -5.80 -7.46 20.02
CA THR A 182 -7.12 -7.44 20.64
C THR A 182 -8.15 -8.29 19.87
N THR A 183 -7.75 -8.95 18.79
CA THR A 183 -8.67 -9.65 17.87
C THR A 183 -9.31 -10.89 18.46
N LYS A 184 -8.68 -11.50 19.49
CA LYS A 184 -9.09 -12.77 20.11
C LYS A 184 -9.18 -13.92 19.09
N LEU A 185 -8.48 -13.82 17.97
CA LEU A 185 -8.45 -14.85 16.94
C LEU A 185 -7.58 -16.03 17.43
N GLU A 186 -8.23 -17.17 17.66
CA GLU A 186 -7.55 -18.42 18.04
C GLU A 186 -7.28 -19.34 16.86
N LYS A 187 -7.99 -19.12 15.75
CA LYS A 187 -7.88 -19.95 14.54
C LYS A 187 -7.74 -19.07 13.31
N PHE A 188 -6.83 -19.47 12.45
CA PHE A 188 -6.62 -18.90 11.13
C PHE A 188 -7.13 -19.87 10.07
N ASN A 189 -7.17 -19.41 8.82
CA ASN A 189 -7.50 -20.29 7.70
C ASN A 189 -6.46 -21.42 7.61
N THR A 190 -6.92 -22.67 7.47
CA THR A 190 -6.08 -23.87 7.47
C THR A 190 -5.09 -23.93 6.31
N LEU A 191 -5.30 -23.13 5.25
CA LEU A 191 -4.31 -22.93 4.18
C LEU A 191 -2.97 -22.35 4.68
N PHE A 192 -2.94 -21.82 5.90
CA PHE A 192 -1.79 -21.15 6.50
C PHE A 192 -1.21 -21.89 7.73
N ASP A 193 -1.59 -23.15 7.95
CA ASP A 193 -1.14 -23.92 9.12
C ASP A 193 0.40 -24.03 9.19
N ASP A 194 1.07 -24.08 8.02
CA ASP A 194 2.52 -24.21 7.91
C ASP A 194 3.31 -22.90 8.15
N ILE A 195 2.64 -21.74 8.20
CA ILE A 195 3.31 -20.42 8.27
C ILE A 195 3.08 -19.68 9.60
N HIS A 196 2.27 -20.22 10.52
CA HIS A 196 2.03 -19.68 11.87
C HIS A 196 1.79 -18.16 11.90
N LEU A 197 0.68 -17.70 11.31
CA LEU A 197 0.36 -16.27 11.16
C LEU A 197 0.18 -15.48 12.47
N LYS A 198 -0.05 -16.15 13.61
CA LYS A 198 -0.24 -15.47 14.90
C LYS A 198 1.10 -14.89 15.34
N ASP A 199 1.09 -13.60 15.68
CA ASP A 199 2.27 -12.97 16.29
C ASP A 199 2.56 -13.65 17.65
N PRO A 200 3.72 -14.32 17.82
CA PRO A 200 4.05 -15.00 19.06
C PRO A 200 4.22 -14.04 20.25
N LYS A 201 4.47 -12.76 20.00
CA LYS A 201 4.55 -11.73 21.06
C LYS A 201 3.21 -11.07 21.34
N GLY A 202 2.20 -11.30 20.50
CA GLY A 202 0.87 -10.74 20.66
C GLY A 202 0.81 -9.22 20.56
N HIS A 203 1.74 -8.59 19.83
CA HIS A 203 1.71 -7.15 19.54
C HIS A 203 0.73 -6.83 18.41
N TYR A 204 0.58 -7.75 17.43
CA TYR A 204 -0.22 -7.52 16.23
C TYR A 204 -1.23 -8.63 15.95
N GLY A 205 -2.44 -8.23 15.54
CA GLY A 205 -3.48 -9.14 15.06
C GLY A 205 -3.52 -9.21 13.53
N VAL A 206 -3.35 -10.40 12.95
CA VAL A 206 -3.43 -10.62 11.49
C VAL A 206 -4.86 -10.98 11.09
N ILE A 207 -5.53 -10.10 10.36
CA ILE A 207 -6.94 -10.29 9.96
C ILE A 207 -7.13 -10.70 8.50
N GLY A 208 -6.05 -10.69 7.70
CA GLY A 208 -6.09 -11.00 6.27
C GLY A 208 -4.71 -11.26 5.68
N VAL A 209 -4.68 -11.92 4.51
CA VAL A 209 -3.45 -12.23 3.77
C VAL A 209 -3.69 -11.97 2.29
N VAL A 210 -2.74 -11.30 1.65
CA VAL A 210 -2.69 -11.12 0.18
C VAL A 210 -1.51 -11.95 -0.36
N PRO A 211 -1.76 -13.12 -0.98
CA PRO A 211 -0.67 -13.96 -1.46
C PRO A 211 -0.06 -13.40 -2.75
N ALA A 212 1.28 -13.30 -2.79
CA ALA A 212 2.02 -13.08 -4.03
C ALA A 212 2.02 -14.36 -4.87
N VAL A 213 1.44 -14.30 -6.07
CA VAL A 213 1.30 -15.46 -6.98
C VAL A 213 1.95 -15.20 -8.33
N PHE A 214 2.36 -16.28 -9.00
CA PHE A 214 2.88 -16.18 -10.37
C PHE A 214 1.74 -16.01 -11.38
N LEU A 215 1.82 -14.93 -12.17
CA LEU A 215 1.01 -14.75 -13.37
C LEU A 215 1.84 -15.14 -14.59
N ILE A 216 1.43 -16.21 -15.28
CA ILE A 216 2.22 -16.83 -16.35
C ILE A 216 1.61 -16.56 -17.72
N ASN A 217 2.35 -15.88 -18.58
CA ASN A 217 2.01 -15.77 -20.00
C ASN A 217 2.39 -17.07 -20.72
N LYS A 218 1.42 -17.97 -20.90
CA LYS A 218 1.63 -19.27 -21.55
C LYS A 218 2.14 -19.19 -22.98
N LYS A 219 1.95 -18.06 -23.68
CA LYS A 219 2.46 -17.87 -25.05
C LYS A 219 3.96 -17.61 -25.09
N GLU A 220 4.52 -17.05 -24.02
CA GLU A 220 5.94 -16.69 -23.90
C GLU A 220 6.79 -17.79 -23.25
N LEU A 221 6.17 -18.91 -22.85
CA LEU A 221 6.90 -20.04 -22.25
C LEU A 221 7.86 -20.70 -23.25
N ASP A 222 7.54 -20.69 -24.55
CA ASP A 222 8.42 -21.23 -25.61
C ASP A 222 8.93 -22.64 -25.31
N GLY A 223 8.00 -23.53 -24.93
CA GLY A 223 8.28 -24.92 -24.55
C GLY A 223 8.81 -25.15 -23.12
N ARG A 224 9.07 -24.08 -22.34
CA ARG A 224 9.46 -24.21 -20.93
C ARG A 224 8.32 -24.71 -20.05
N GLU A 225 8.67 -25.37 -18.96
CA GLU A 225 7.71 -25.74 -17.93
C GLU A 225 7.20 -24.51 -17.16
N VAL A 226 5.97 -24.58 -16.68
CA VAL A 226 5.39 -23.55 -15.80
C VAL A 226 6.15 -23.60 -14.46
N PRO A 227 6.74 -22.48 -13.99
CA PRO A 227 7.42 -22.46 -12.70
C PRO A 227 6.42 -22.67 -11.57
N LYS A 228 6.79 -23.48 -10.57
CA LYS A 228 5.92 -23.84 -9.43
C LYS A 228 6.49 -23.34 -8.10
N SER A 229 7.67 -22.76 -8.10
CA SER A 229 8.37 -22.26 -6.92
C SER A 229 9.22 -21.03 -7.24
N TRP A 230 9.57 -20.28 -6.20
CA TRP A 230 10.55 -19.19 -6.31
C TRP A 230 11.91 -19.68 -6.85
N LYS A 231 12.31 -20.92 -6.55
CA LYS A 231 13.53 -21.51 -7.09
C LYS A 231 13.48 -21.70 -8.62
N ASP A 232 12.30 -22.02 -9.16
CA ASP A 232 12.17 -22.27 -10.59
C ASP A 232 12.43 -21.01 -11.42
N ILE A 233 11.94 -19.85 -10.96
CA ILE A 233 12.13 -18.58 -11.66
C ILE A 233 13.57 -18.04 -11.58
N LEU A 234 14.41 -18.59 -10.70
CA LEU A 234 15.84 -18.27 -10.59
C LEU A 234 16.73 -19.11 -11.52
N LYS A 235 16.17 -20.06 -12.27
CA LYS A 235 16.95 -20.87 -13.22
C LYS A 235 17.37 -20.03 -14.44
N PRO A 236 18.51 -20.34 -15.08
CA PRO A 236 19.00 -19.61 -16.26
C PRO A 236 17.98 -19.53 -17.41
N GLU A 237 17.10 -20.52 -17.55
CA GLU A 237 16.05 -20.54 -18.58
C GLU A 237 15.01 -19.41 -18.45
N PHE A 238 14.90 -18.79 -17.27
CA PHE A 238 14.04 -17.63 -17.00
C PHE A 238 14.80 -16.29 -17.00
N GLU A 239 16.08 -16.27 -17.38
CA GLU A 239 16.86 -15.03 -17.49
C GLU A 239 16.14 -14.02 -18.40
N LYS A 240 15.92 -12.80 -17.91
CA LYS A 240 15.17 -11.71 -18.60
C LYS A 240 13.73 -12.09 -18.99
N ARG A 241 13.12 -13.07 -18.30
CA ARG A 241 11.73 -13.52 -18.52
C ARG A 241 10.83 -13.33 -17.29
N VAL A 242 11.36 -12.74 -16.23
CA VAL A 242 10.61 -12.40 -15.01
C VAL A 242 10.39 -10.89 -14.97
N SER A 243 9.16 -10.47 -14.69
CA SER A 243 8.81 -9.08 -14.42
C SER A 243 8.25 -9.01 -13.00
N LEU A 244 8.73 -8.04 -12.23
CA LEU A 244 8.29 -7.76 -10.87
C LEU A 244 7.77 -6.32 -10.80
N PRO A 245 6.69 -6.07 -10.04
CA PRO A 245 6.17 -4.72 -9.82
C PRO A 245 7.06 -3.99 -8.80
N VAL A 246 8.21 -3.46 -9.24
CA VAL A 246 9.19 -2.79 -8.36
C VAL A 246 8.66 -1.48 -7.76
N GLY A 247 7.55 -0.94 -8.29
CA GLY A 247 6.89 0.27 -7.78
C GLY A 247 5.87 0.02 -6.65
N ASP A 248 5.53 -1.24 -6.35
CA ASP A 248 4.69 -1.62 -5.22
C ASP A 248 5.62 -2.10 -4.08
N PHE A 249 6.07 -1.14 -3.26
CA PHE A 249 7.10 -1.37 -2.26
C PHE A 249 6.68 -2.40 -1.19
N ASP A 250 5.40 -2.43 -0.82
CA ASP A 250 4.87 -3.36 0.18
C ASP A 250 5.02 -4.82 -0.27
N LEU A 251 4.69 -5.11 -1.54
CA LEU A 251 4.81 -6.44 -2.10
C LEU A 251 6.27 -6.81 -2.42
N PHE A 252 7.05 -5.83 -2.88
CA PHE A 252 8.43 -6.02 -3.29
C PHE A 252 9.33 -6.44 -2.10
N ASN A 253 9.22 -5.76 -0.97
CA ASN A 253 9.97 -6.10 0.24
C ASN A 253 9.64 -7.52 0.71
N GLY A 254 8.35 -7.90 0.69
CA GLY A 254 7.91 -9.25 1.04
C GLY A 254 8.52 -10.34 0.15
N ILE A 255 8.63 -10.10 -1.16
CA ILE A 255 9.24 -11.04 -2.10
C ILE A 255 10.75 -11.19 -1.82
N LEU A 256 11.48 -10.08 -1.66
CA LEU A 256 12.92 -10.12 -1.40
C LEU A 256 13.25 -10.81 -0.08
N LEU A 257 12.52 -10.48 1.00
CA LEU A 257 12.70 -11.13 2.29
C LEU A 257 12.44 -12.63 2.21
N ASN A 258 11.44 -13.05 1.44
CA ASN A 258 11.13 -14.46 1.23
C ASN A 258 12.23 -15.18 0.44
N ILE A 259 12.70 -14.58 -0.65
CA ILE A 259 13.82 -15.12 -1.44
C ILE A 259 15.08 -15.23 -0.57
N HIS A 260 15.43 -14.18 0.17
CA HIS A 260 16.57 -14.19 1.09
C HIS A 260 16.42 -15.28 2.17
N LYS A 261 15.23 -15.42 2.78
CA LYS A 261 14.96 -16.47 3.78
C LYS A 261 15.22 -17.88 3.25
N HIS A 262 14.88 -18.16 2.00
CA HIS A 262 15.00 -19.50 1.42
C HIS A 262 16.34 -19.77 0.72
N TYR A 263 16.99 -18.74 0.19
CA TYR A 263 18.15 -18.89 -0.71
C TYR A 263 19.37 -18.05 -0.30
N GLY A 264 19.27 -17.26 0.76
CA GLY A 264 20.33 -16.36 1.23
C GLY A 264 20.63 -15.21 0.27
N ASP A 265 21.76 -14.54 0.49
CA ASP A 265 22.21 -13.40 -0.33
C ASP A 265 22.32 -13.73 -1.83
N GLU A 266 22.71 -14.96 -2.16
CA GLU A 266 22.83 -15.41 -3.56
C GLU A 266 21.49 -15.46 -4.30
N GLY A 267 20.37 -15.63 -3.59
CA GLY A 267 19.05 -15.58 -4.22
C GLY A 267 18.57 -14.17 -4.57
N VAL A 268 19.14 -13.15 -3.92
CA VAL A 268 18.75 -11.74 -4.06
C VAL A 268 19.62 -10.99 -5.08
N LYS A 269 20.84 -11.48 -5.34
CA LYS A 269 21.77 -10.93 -6.34
C LYS A 269 21.29 -11.14 -7.78
#